data_AF-A0A3N4HK29-F1
#
_entry.id   AF-A0A3N4HK29-F1
#
_cell.length_a   1.000
_cell.length_b   1.000
_cell.length_c   1.000
_cell.angle_alpha   90.00
_cell.angle_beta   90.00
_cell.angle_gamma   90.00
#
_symmetry.space_group_name_H-M   'P 1'
#
loop_
_entity.id
_entity.type
_entity.pdbx_description
1 polymer ?
#
loop_
_entity_poly.entity_id
_entity_poly.type
_entity_poly.pdbx_seq_one_letter_code
_entity_poly.pdbx_strand_id
1 'polypeptide(L)'
;MDSDLEAELKTKKPITHKPASGSTKDLSFRPNPAALITPASVVAAEKAAANNKDGIYRPPRIQPTAMPELDKAVGKSKAERIQKSHTLDEFVSSELSGAPLALPSVGTTINQYGRSHKSAQARKEEQERQEYEENNFVRLPKETKKQKAQKGKRGEAGFGGEDWGSFAGDMDRITKGVERGSKGNALEKSRKRTREYSSGGLGAGEKFERRKENMQKKRRKG
;
A
#
# COMPACT_ATOMS: atom_id res chain seq x y z
N MET A 1 -2.51 -64.80 25.82
CA MET A 1 -3.82 -64.29 25.41
C MET A 1 -3.61 -62.83 25.10
N ASP A 2 -4.12 -62.39 23.95
CA ASP A 2 -4.13 -61.02 23.44
C ASP A 2 -2.91 -60.67 22.55
N SER A 3 -2.73 -61.49 21.53
CA SER A 3 -1.87 -61.27 20.37
C SER A 3 -2.68 -60.71 19.20
N ASP A 4 -3.40 -59.60 19.37
CA ASP A 4 -4.29 -59.05 18.32
C ASP A 4 -4.35 -57.50 18.30
N LEU A 5 -3.21 -56.80 18.43
CA LEU A 5 -3.17 -55.32 18.35
C LEU A 5 -2.11 -54.76 17.36
N GLU A 6 -1.78 -55.51 16.30
CA GLU A 6 -0.88 -55.04 15.21
C GLU A 6 -1.51 -55.15 13.80
N ALA A 7 -2.84 -55.08 13.69
CA ALA A 7 -3.55 -55.29 12.42
C ALA A 7 -4.39 -54.11 11.88
N GLU A 8 -4.13 -52.86 12.30
CA GLU A 8 -4.91 -51.69 11.84
C GLU A 8 -4.09 -50.56 11.23
N LEU A 9 -3.22 -50.81 10.23
CA LEU A 9 -2.64 -49.71 9.43
C LEU A 9 -2.37 -50.04 7.95
N LYS A 10 -3.06 -51.03 7.35
CA LYS A 10 -2.83 -51.41 5.95
C LYS A 10 -4.10 -51.72 5.15
N THR A 11 -5.01 -50.76 4.97
CA THR A 11 -6.00 -50.82 3.88
C THR A 11 -6.49 -49.45 3.39
N LYS A 12 -5.60 -48.47 3.16
CA LYS A 12 -5.93 -47.39 2.21
C LYS A 12 -5.56 -47.84 0.79
N LYS A 13 -6.54 -48.42 0.10
CA LYS A 13 -6.45 -48.72 -1.34
C LYS A 13 -6.08 -47.42 -2.09
N PRO A 14 -5.14 -47.44 -3.04
CA PRO A 14 -4.87 -46.27 -3.87
C PRO A 14 -6.14 -45.96 -4.68
N ILE A 15 -6.55 -44.68 -4.68
CA ILE A 15 -7.64 -44.20 -5.54
C ILE A 15 -7.14 -44.32 -6.98
N THR A 16 -7.50 -45.42 -7.64
CA THR A 16 -7.30 -45.60 -9.07
C THR A 16 -8.38 -44.80 -9.78
N HIS A 17 -8.03 -43.58 -10.22
CA HIS A 17 -8.84 -42.87 -11.19
C HIS A 17 -8.80 -43.63 -12.51
N LYS A 18 -9.82 -44.44 -12.78
CA LYS A 18 -10.09 -44.99 -14.11
C LYS A 18 -10.28 -43.78 -15.04
N PRO A 19 -9.40 -43.53 -16.02
CA PRO A 19 -9.63 -42.44 -16.95
C PRO A 19 -10.93 -42.78 -17.70
N ALA A 20 -11.88 -41.85 -17.66
CA ALA A 20 -13.04 -41.91 -18.53
C ALA A 20 -12.53 -42.10 -19.97
N SER A 21 -13.04 -43.12 -20.66
CA SER A 21 -12.74 -43.38 -22.06
C SER A 21 -13.40 -42.31 -22.92
N GLY A 22 -12.86 -41.09 -22.87
CA GLY A 22 -13.06 -40.08 -23.89
C GLY A 22 -12.38 -40.57 -25.16
N SER A 23 -13.07 -40.43 -26.29
CA SER A 23 -12.56 -40.68 -27.62
C SER A 23 -11.10 -40.23 -27.75
N THR A 24 -10.22 -41.15 -28.16
CA THR A 24 -8.78 -40.92 -28.39
C THR A 24 -8.47 -39.79 -29.38
N LYS A 25 -9.49 -39.31 -30.11
CA LYS A 25 -9.45 -38.17 -31.02
C LYS A 25 -9.42 -36.80 -30.32
N ASP A 26 -9.90 -36.68 -29.09
CA ASP A 26 -9.91 -35.38 -28.37
C ASP A 26 -8.60 -35.11 -27.60
N LEU A 27 -7.82 -36.17 -27.33
CA LEU A 27 -6.51 -36.07 -26.67
C LEU A 27 -5.36 -35.89 -27.68
N SER A 28 -5.57 -36.19 -28.96
CA SER A 28 -4.58 -36.01 -30.03
C SER A 28 -4.34 -34.55 -30.43
N PHE A 29 -5.22 -33.62 -30.02
CA PHE A 29 -5.06 -32.18 -30.27
C PHE A 29 -4.38 -31.42 -29.13
N ARG A 30 -4.01 -32.11 -28.03
CA ARG A 30 -3.29 -31.48 -26.91
C ARG A 30 -1.79 -31.53 -27.18
N PRO A 31 -1.04 -30.42 -27.01
CA PRO A 31 0.40 -30.45 -27.16
C PRO A 31 1.00 -31.42 -26.13
N ASN A 32 1.93 -32.28 -26.58
CA ASN A 32 2.61 -33.24 -25.71
C ASN A 32 3.49 -32.48 -24.69
N PRO A 33 3.17 -32.49 -23.39
CA PRO A 33 3.95 -31.75 -22.39
C PRO A 33 5.34 -32.34 -22.20
N ALA A 34 5.55 -33.62 -22.54
CA ALA A 34 6.86 -34.26 -22.49
C ALA A 34 7.81 -33.77 -23.59
N ALA A 35 7.28 -33.19 -24.67
CA ALA A 35 8.11 -32.60 -25.74
C ALA A 35 8.71 -31.23 -25.36
N LEU A 36 8.20 -30.59 -24.29
CA LEU A 36 8.72 -29.32 -23.79
C LEU A 36 9.90 -29.51 -22.81
N ILE A 37 10.15 -30.75 -22.37
CA ILE A 37 11.22 -31.07 -21.44
C ILE A 37 12.43 -31.50 -22.26
N THR A 38 13.41 -30.61 -22.39
CA THR A 38 14.68 -30.96 -23.01
C THR A 38 15.49 -31.84 -22.05
N PRO A 39 15.95 -33.04 -22.48
CA PRO A 39 16.74 -33.90 -21.62
C PRO A 39 18.09 -33.25 -21.31
N ALA A 40 18.52 -33.33 -20.04
CA ALA A 40 19.75 -32.70 -19.55
C ALA A 40 21.02 -33.09 -20.33
N SER A 41 21.02 -34.25 -20.98
CA SER A 41 22.11 -34.71 -21.86
C SER A 41 22.29 -33.86 -23.11
N VAL A 42 21.21 -33.33 -23.70
CA VAL A 42 21.27 -32.45 -24.88
C VAL A 42 21.81 -31.07 -24.49
N VAL A 43 21.44 -30.58 -23.31
CA VAL A 43 21.96 -29.32 -22.76
C VAL A 43 23.47 -29.40 -22.46
N ALA A 44 23.94 -30.56 -22.00
CA ALA A 44 25.37 -30.80 -21.75
C ALA A 44 26.19 -30.92 -23.04
N ALA A 45 25.66 -31.61 -24.06
CA ALA A 45 26.29 -31.74 -25.37
C ALA A 45 26.41 -30.39 -26.11
N GLU A 46 25.39 -29.54 -26.02
CA GLU A 46 25.43 -28.19 -26.62
C GLU A 46 26.42 -27.25 -25.90
N LYS A 47 26.59 -27.38 -24.58
CA LYS A 47 27.62 -26.63 -23.84
C LYS A 47 29.03 -27.05 -24.23
N ALA A 48 29.28 -28.34 -24.49
CA ALA A 48 30.57 -28.81 -24.98
C ALA A 48 30.87 -28.28 -26.40
N ALA A 49 29.86 -28.22 -27.27
CA ALA A 49 29.99 -27.69 -28.64
C ALA A 49 30.19 -26.16 -28.71
N ALA A 50 29.92 -25.41 -27.64
CA ALA A 50 30.18 -23.97 -27.59
C ALA A 50 31.67 -23.62 -27.41
N ASN A 51 32.51 -24.59 -27.02
CA ASN A 51 33.96 -24.42 -26.83
C ASN A 51 34.81 -24.93 -28.00
N ASN A 52 34.20 -25.41 -29.09
CA ASN A 52 34.94 -25.86 -30.27
C ASN A 52 35.41 -24.66 -31.11
N LYS A 53 36.70 -24.66 -31.43
CA LYS A 53 37.44 -23.60 -32.14
C LYS A 53 37.22 -23.66 -33.66
N ASP A 54 35.98 -23.84 -34.11
CA ASP A 54 35.64 -24.02 -35.54
C ASP A 54 35.56 -22.70 -36.33
N GLY A 55 36.04 -21.58 -35.78
CA GLY A 55 36.06 -20.26 -36.43
C GLY A 55 34.67 -19.62 -36.68
N ILE A 56 33.59 -20.34 -36.40
CA ILE A 56 32.20 -19.89 -36.57
C ILE A 56 31.77 -19.16 -35.29
N TYR A 57 31.51 -17.85 -35.40
CA TYR A 57 31.05 -17.04 -34.27
C TYR A 57 29.70 -17.54 -33.75
N ARG A 58 29.67 -17.95 -32.49
CA ARG A 58 28.46 -18.30 -31.75
C ARG A 58 28.18 -17.22 -30.71
N PRO A 59 27.00 -16.56 -30.74
CA PRO A 59 26.68 -15.54 -29.78
C PRO A 59 26.60 -16.12 -28.35
N PRO A 60 26.98 -15.35 -27.32
CA PRO A 60 27.00 -15.83 -25.94
C PRO A 60 25.59 -16.14 -25.45
N ARG A 61 25.42 -17.30 -24.81
CA ARG A 61 24.16 -17.72 -24.19
C ARG A 61 24.06 -17.11 -22.79
N ILE A 62 23.30 -16.02 -22.66
CA ILE A 62 23.04 -15.32 -21.40
C ILE A 62 22.14 -16.20 -20.51
N GLN A 63 22.60 -16.53 -19.31
CA GLN A 63 21.77 -17.20 -18.30
C GLN A 63 20.71 -16.20 -17.80
N PRO A 64 19.46 -16.61 -17.54
CA PRO A 64 18.45 -15.71 -16.99
C PRO A 64 18.87 -15.29 -15.58
N THR A 65 19.53 -14.14 -15.48
CA THR A 65 19.82 -13.48 -14.21
C THR A 65 18.57 -12.73 -13.77
N ALA A 66 18.03 -13.09 -12.61
CA ALA A 66 16.94 -12.33 -12.00
C ALA A 66 17.43 -10.91 -11.72
N MET A 67 16.63 -9.92 -12.13
CA MET A 67 16.88 -8.52 -11.80
C MET A 67 16.91 -8.37 -10.28
N PRO A 68 17.88 -7.64 -9.68
CA PRO A 68 17.84 -7.36 -8.25
C PRO A 68 16.51 -6.67 -7.94
N GLU A 69 15.72 -7.27 -7.05
CA GLU A 69 14.46 -6.67 -6.62
C GLU A 69 14.79 -5.33 -5.97
N LEU A 70 14.37 -4.23 -6.59
CA LEU A 70 14.34 -2.93 -5.93
C LEU A 70 13.54 -3.11 -4.65
N ASP A 71 14.17 -2.89 -3.50
CA ASP A 71 13.62 -3.11 -2.17
C ASP A 71 12.15 -2.68 -2.10
N LYS A 72 11.25 -3.68 -2.09
CA LYS A 72 9.82 -3.47 -1.83
C LYS A 72 9.58 -2.83 -0.45
N ALA A 73 10.60 -2.75 0.39
CA ALA A 73 10.59 -2.06 1.69
C ALA A 73 10.54 -0.52 1.59
N VAL A 74 10.94 0.09 0.46
CA VAL A 74 10.75 1.55 0.26
C VAL A 74 9.31 1.86 -0.15
N GLY A 75 8.59 0.86 -0.66
CA GLY A 75 7.17 0.93 -0.99
C GLY A 75 6.27 0.57 0.20
N LYS A 76 6.24 1.40 1.25
CA LYS A 76 4.98 1.52 2.01
C LYS A 76 3.92 1.85 0.98
N SER A 77 3.10 0.85 0.65
CA SER A 77 2.13 0.96 -0.43
C SER A 77 1.37 2.28 -0.27
N LYS A 78 1.05 2.98 -1.35
CA LYS A 78 0.27 4.25 -1.28
C LYS A 78 -1.04 4.06 -0.47
N ALA A 79 -1.50 2.82 -0.32
CA ALA A 79 -2.62 2.39 0.53
C ALA A 79 -2.34 2.41 2.04
N GLU A 80 -1.09 2.25 2.49
CA GLU A 80 -0.71 2.26 3.91
C GLU A 80 -0.33 3.66 4.42
N ARG A 81 -0.16 4.63 3.52
CA ARG A 81 -0.18 6.04 3.90
C ARG A 81 -1.58 6.35 4.41
N ILE A 82 -1.69 6.54 5.73
CA ILE A 82 -2.91 6.99 6.43
C ILE A 82 -3.53 8.10 5.59
N GLN A 83 -4.77 7.89 5.15
CA GLN A 83 -5.51 8.87 4.36
C GLN A 83 -5.58 10.17 5.18
N LYS A 84 -4.86 11.19 4.73
CA LYS A 84 -4.88 12.52 5.33
C LYS A 84 -6.26 13.12 5.06
N SER A 85 -6.87 13.74 6.07
CA SER A 85 -8.07 14.55 5.88
C SER A 85 -7.68 15.83 5.14
N HIS A 86 -8.44 16.17 4.10
CA HIS A 86 -8.21 17.35 3.28
C HIS A 86 -8.32 18.63 4.12
N THR A 87 -9.36 18.72 4.96
CA THR A 87 -9.62 19.90 5.80
C THR A 87 -8.53 20.20 6.81
N LEU A 88 -7.91 19.19 7.44
CA LEU A 88 -6.77 19.43 8.33
C LEU A 88 -5.53 19.88 7.56
N ASP A 89 -5.31 19.36 6.34
CA ASP A 89 -4.18 19.78 5.52
C ASP A 89 -4.33 21.25 5.09
N GLU A 90 -5.55 21.63 4.71
CA GLU A 90 -5.90 23.01 4.40
C GLU A 90 -5.66 23.92 5.62
N PHE A 91 -6.27 23.62 6.78
CA PHE A 91 -6.09 24.38 8.02
C PHE A 91 -4.62 24.52 8.44
N VAL A 92 -3.84 23.45 8.33
CA VAL A 92 -2.40 23.49 8.62
C VAL A 92 -1.68 24.42 7.64
N SER A 93 -2.03 24.37 6.37
CA SER A 93 -1.37 25.15 5.32
C SER A 93 -1.75 26.63 5.30
N SER A 94 -3.00 26.97 5.61
CA SER A 94 -3.54 28.33 5.51
C SER A 94 -3.52 29.10 6.82
N GLU A 95 -3.82 28.45 7.95
CA GLU A 95 -4.02 29.12 9.24
C GLU A 95 -2.85 28.91 10.21
N LEU A 96 -2.34 27.67 10.33
CA LEU A 96 -1.25 27.38 11.28
C LEU A 96 0.14 27.68 10.72
N SER A 97 0.33 27.53 9.41
CA SER A 97 1.61 27.72 8.76
C SER A 97 1.83 29.19 8.43
N GLY A 98 2.93 29.77 8.92
CA GLY A 98 3.38 31.11 8.53
C GLY A 98 4.07 31.17 7.16
N ALA A 99 4.11 30.05 6.42
CA ALA A 99 4.72 30.00 5.10
C ALA A 99 3.76 30.52 4.02
N PRO A 100 4.23 31.32 3.04
CA PRO A 100 3.39 31.79 1.95
C PRO A 100 2.97 30.63 1.04
N LEU A 101 1.69 30.62 0.63
CA LEU A 101 1.15 29.63 -0.29
C LEU A 101 1.29 30.11 -1.74
N ALA A 102 1.77 29.22 -2.61
CA ALA A 102 1.85 29.46 -4.05
C ALA A 102 0.44 29.37 -4.67
N LEU A 103 -0.23 30.50 -4.80
CA LEU A 103 -1.51 30.60 -5.50
C LEU A 103 -1.29 30.72 -7.00
N PRO A 104 -2.11 30.04 -7.82
CA PRO A 104 -2.02 30.14 -9.27
C PRO A 104 -2.56 31.50 -9.74
N SER A 105 -2.17 31.90 -10.95
CA SER A 105 -2.79 33.06 -11.59
C SER A 105 -4.28 32.80 -11.86
N VAL A 106 -5.11 33.82 -11.64
CA VAL A 106 -6.59 33.74 -11.63
C VAL A 106 -7.16 33.09 -12.91
N GLY A 107 -6.57 33.35 -14.08
CA GLY A 107 -7.05 32.80 -15.35
C GLY A 107 -6.65 31.34 -15.63
N THR A 108 -5.66 30.80 -14.92
CA THR A 108 -5.08 29.48 -15.23
C THR A 108 -5.89 28.31 -14.68
N THR A 109 -6.77 28.59 -13.73
CA THR A 109 -7.63 27.59 -13.06
C THR A 109 -8.92 27.32 -13.83
N ILE A 110 -9.25 28.17 -14.80
CA ILE A 110 -10.51 28.09 -15.55
C ILE A 110 -10.38 27.05 -16.66
N ASN A 111 -11.29 26.07 -16.65
CA ASN A 111 -11.39 25.04 -17.67
C ASN A 111 -12.53 25.33 -18.65
N GLN A 112 -12.31 24.99 -19.92
CA GLN A 112 -13.33 25.01 -20.97
C GLN A 112 -14.11 26.34 -21.00
N TYR A 113 -13.39 27.46 -21.00
CA TYR A 113 -13.97 28.81 -21.07
C TYR A 113 -14.97 29.14 -19.94
N GLY A 114 -14.78 28.60 -18.73
CA GLY A 114 -15.63 28.89 -17.58
C GLY A 114 -16.69 27.84 -17.28
N ARG A 115 -16.72 26.72 -18.01
CA ARG A 115 -17.65 25.61 -17.68
C ARG A 115 -17.27 24.88 -16.41
N SER A 116 -15.99 24.89 -16.04
CA SER A 116 -15.49 24.29 -14.80
C SER A 116 -14.27 25.04 -14.29
N HIS A 117 -13.98 24.88 -13.00
CA HIS A 117 -12.78 25.38 -12.35
C HIS A 117 -11.96 24.20 -11.83
N LYS A 118 -10.63 24.28 -11.92
CA LYS A 118 -9.73 23.25 -11.42
C LYS A 118 -9.63 23.34 -9.89
N SER A 119 -9.95 22.25 -9.21
CA SER A 119 -9.71 22.15 -7.76
C SER A 119 -8.22 22.08 -7.42
N ALA A 120 -7.87 22.29 -6.15
CA ALA A 120 -6.49 22.20 -5.69
C ALA A 120 -5.88 20.81 -5.95
N GLN A 121 -6.67 19.74 -5.78
CA GLN A 121 -6.23 18.38 -6.08
C GLN A 121 -6.07 18.16 -7.60
N ALA A 122 -7.04 18.61 -8.41
CA ALA A 122 -6.96 18.47 -9.86
C ALA A 122 -5.73 19.20 -10.44
N ARG A 123 -5.35 20.34 -9.86
CA ARG A 123 -4.12 21.07 -10.23
C ARG A 123 -2.86 20.28 -9.91
N LYS A 124 -2.78 19.65 -8.73
CA LYS A 124 -1.64 18.79 -8.37
C LYS A 124 -1.53 17.59 -9.32
N GLU A 125 -2.64 16.94 -9.66
CA GLU A 125 -2.65 15.82 -10.62
C GLU A 125 -2.21 16.24 -12.04
N GLU A 126 -2.56 17.45 -12.48
CA GLU A 126 -2.11 18.01 -13.76
C GLU A 126 -0.62 18.39 -13.73
N GLN A 127 -0.13 18.98 -12.64
CA GLN A 127 1.29 19.26 -12.44
C GLN A 127 2.10 17.96 -12.45
N GLU A 128 1.66 16.93 -11.72
CA GLU A 128 2.30 15.60 -11.75
C GLU A 128 2.33 15.01 -13.17
N ARG A 129 1.27 15.23 -13.97
CA ARG A 129 1.24 14.80 -15.38
C ARG A 129 2.25 15.60 -16.22
N GLN A 130 2.28 16.92 -16.07
CA GLN A 130 3.22 17.79 -16.80
C GLN A 130 4.66 17.45 -16.45
N GLU A 131 4.98 17.33 -15.17
CA GLU A 131 6.30 16.89 -14.69
C GLU A 131 6.70 15.55 -15.28
N TYR A 132 5.77 14.59 -15.36
CA TYR A 132 6.05 13.30 -16.00
C TYR A 132 6.34 13.44 -17.50
N GLU A 133 5.55 14.25 -18.21
CA GLU A 133 5.73 14.48 -19.65
C GLU A 133 7.03 15.25 -19.93
N GLU A 134 7.41 16.20 -19.09
CA GLU A 134 8.64 16.98 -19.20
C GLU A 134 9.87 16.14 -18.86
N ASN A 135 9.81 15.34 -17.79
CA ASN A 135 10.93 14.50 -17.38
C ASN A 135 11.20 13.35 -18.36
N ASN A 136 10.15 12.79 -18.98
CA ASN A 136 10.28 11.66 -19.91
C ASN A 136 10.20 12.07 -21.38
N PHE A 137 9.92 13.35 -21.67
CA PHE A 137 9.72 13.90 -23.02
C PHE A 137 8.68 13.14 -23.87
N VAL A 138 7.70 12.50 -23.22
CA VAL A 138 6.65 11.70 -23.87
C VAL A 138 5.28 12.18 -23.38
N ARG A 139 4.42 12.55 -24.33
CA ARG A 139 3.02 12.95 -24.07
C ARG A 139 2.19 11.76 -23.61
N LEU A 140 1.42 11.94 -22.54
CA LEU A 140 0.53 10.88 -22.07
C LEU A 140 -0.77 10.88 -22.90
N PRO A 141 -1.33 9.71 -23.26
CA PRO A 141 -2.62 9.66 -23.93
C PRO A 141 -3.70 10.28 -23.05
N LYS A 142 -4.72 10.84 -23.70
CA LYS A 142 -5.91 11.36 -23.02
C LYS A 142 -6.55 10.26 -22.18
N GLU A 143 -7.25 10.69 -21.12
CA GLU A 143 -7.89 9.80 -20.18
C GLU A 143 -8.76 8.75 -20.87
N THR A 144 -8.55 7.49 -20.49
CA THR A 144 -9.33 6.37 -21.05
C THR A 144 -10.76 6.41 -20.52
N LYS A 145 -11.71 5.77 -21.23
CA LYS A 145 -13.11 5.64 -20.78
C LYS A 145 -13.22 5.06 -19.36
N LYS A 146 -12.33 4.13 -19.01
CA LYS A 146 -12.25 3.54 -17.66
C LYS A 146 -11.88 4.58 -16.61
N GLN A 147 -10.86 5.40 -16.86
CA GLN A 147 -10.44 6.46 -15.96
C GLN A 147 -11.52 7.54 -15.81
N LYS A 148 -12.14 7.94 -16.93
CA LYS A 148 -13.25 8.90 -16.93
C LYS A 148 -14.45 8.40 -16.12
N ALA A 149 -14.81 7.12 -16.26
CA ALA A 149 -15.88 6.52 -15.46
C ALA A 149 -15.54 6.46 -13.97
N GLN A 150 -14.29 6.14 -13.62
CA GLN A 150 -13.84 6.14 -12.23
C GLN A 150 -13.85 7.55 -11.62
N LYS A 151 -13.45 8.57 -12.38
CA LYS A 151 -13.53 9.98 -11.96
C LYS A 151 -14.97 10.42 -11.75
N GLY A 152 -15.87 10.08 -12.68
CA GLY A 152 -17.30 10.38 -12.55
C GLY A 152 -17.96 9.73 -11.32
N LYS A 153 -17.56 8.51 -10.95
CA LYS A 153 -18.05 7.84 -9.73
C LYS A 153 -17.62 8.52 -8.43
N ARG A 154 -16.50 9.25 -8.44
CA ARG A 154 -16.00 9.93 -7.23
C ARG A 154 -16.81 11.16 -6.86
N GLY A 155 -17.73 11.61 -7.72
CA GLY A 155 -18.60 12.76 -7.47
C GLY A 155 -17.76 14.03 -7.32
N GLU A 156 -17.63 14.80 -8.41
CA GLU A 156 -16.96 16.09 -8.37
C GLU A 156 -17.91 17.12 -7.74
N ALA A 157 -18.08 17.05 -6.42
CA ALA A 157 -18.83 18.03 -5.64
C ALA A 157 -17.94 19.25 -5.35
N GLY A 158 -17.40 19.84 -6.42
CA GLY A 158 -16.59 21.04 -6.38
C GLY A 158 -17.43 22.25 -6.77
N PHE A 159 -17.33 23.33 -6.01
CA PHE A 159 -17.98 24.61 -6.31
C PHE A 159 -16.94 25.72 -6.25
N GLY A 160 -16.93 26.59 -7.27
CA GLY A 160 -15.98 27.72 -7.31
C GLY A 160 -14.49 27.35 -7.39
N GLY A 161 -14.16 26.08 -7.67
CA GLY A 161 -12.77 25.60 -7.63
C GLY A 161 -12.33 25.08 -6.26
N GLU A 162 -13.26 25.01 -5.29
CA GLU A 162 -13.06 24.40 -3.97
C GLU A 162 -13.79 23.05 -3.89
N ASP A 163 -13.22 22.09 -3.15
CA ASP A 163 -13.72 20.72 -3.04
C ASP A 163 -14.61 20.56 -1.80
N TRP A 164 -15.92 20.76 -1.95
CA TRP A 164 -16.89 20.66 -0.85
C TRP A 164 -17.29 19.21 -0.51
N GLY A 165 -17.15 18.29 -1.48
CA GLY A 165 -17.47 16.87 -1.30
C GLY A 165 -16.64 16.12 -0.26
N SER A 166 -15.45 16.64 0.09
CA SER A 166 -14.53 15.99 1.03
C SER A 166 -14.99 16.05 2.49
N PHE A 167 -15.94 16.94 2.82
CA PHE A 167 -16.38 17.18 4.20
C PHE A 167 -16.95 15.91 4.87
N ALA A 168 -17.83 15.17 4.19
CA ALA A 168 -18.51 14.01 4.78
C ALA A 168 -17.55 12.85 5.09
N GLY A 169 -16.55 12.62 4.23
CA GLY A 169 -15.56 11.55 4.43
C GLY A 169 -14.41 11.93 5.35
N ASP A 170 -14.16 13.22 5.54
CA ASP A 170 -13.04 13.71 6.34
C ASP A 170 -13.37 13.83 7.84
N MET A 171 -14.63 14.03 8.23
CA MET A 171 -15.01 14.09 9.65
C MET A 171 -14.58 12.83 10.41
N ASP A 172 -14.82 11.65 9.85
CA ASP A 172 -14.41 10.37 10.47
C ASP A 172 -12.88 10.20 10.54
N ARG A 173 -12.14 10.83 9.62
CA ARG A 173 -10.67 10.79 9.60
C ARG A 173 -10.09 11.73 10.65
N ILE A 174 -10.69 12.90 10.82
CA ILE A 174 -10.33 13.88 11.84
C ILE A 174 -10.53 13.27 13.22
N THR A 175 -11.72 12.72 13.49
CA THR A 175 -12.04 12.10 14.79
C THR A 175 -11.07 10.96 15.10
N LYS A 176 -10.82 10.07 14.14
CA LYS A 176 -9.87 8.95 14.29
C LYS A 176 -8.42 9.43 14.46
N GLY A 177 -8.02 10.48 13.76
CA GLY A 177 -6.69 11.09 13.87
C GLY A 177 -6.45 11.68 15.26
N VAL A 178 -7.41 12.45 15.77
CA VAL A 178 -7.39 13.05 17.11
C VAL A 178 -7.37 11.97 18.19
N GLU A 179 -8.22 10.95 18.07
CA GLU A 179 -8.23 9.82 19.00
C GLU A 179 -6.87 9.11 19.07
N ARG A 180 -6.23 8.85 17.93
CA ARG A 180 -4.92 8.18 17.89
C ARG A 180 -3.82 9.05 18.50
N GLY A 181 -3.87 10.37 18.32
CA GLY A 181 -2.95 11.29 18.99
C GLY A 181 -3.08 11.28 20.52
N SER A 182 -4.30 11.03 21.02
CA SER A 182 -4.65 10.98 22.44
C SER A 182 -4.45 9.60 23.11
N LYS A 183 -4.44 8.51 22.33
CA LYS A 183 -4.20 7.12 22.81
C LYS A 183 -2.71 6.90 23.13
N GLY A 184 -2.28 7.34 24.30
CA GLY A 184 -0.98 7.00 24.91
C GLY A 184 -1.13 6.54 26.36
N ASN A 185 -0.15 5.79 26.86
CA ASN A 185 -0.12 5.34 28.25
C ASN A 185 -0.07 6.56 29.20
N ALA A 186 -0.56 6.41 30.45
CA ALA A 186 -0.59 7.52 31.41
C ALA A 186 0.79 8.19 31.60
N LEU A 187 1.88 7.40 31.52
CA LEU A 187 3.25 7.87 31.54
C LEU A 187 3.60 8.73 30.30
N GLU A 188 3.20 8.31 29.10
CA GLU A 188 3.41 9.06 27.86
C GLU A 188 2.61 10.36 27.85
N LYS A 189 1.37 10.33 28.35
CA LYS A 189 0.55 11.52 28.56
C LYS A 189 1.15 12.47 29.59
N SER A 190 1.82 11.95 30.62
CA SER A 190 2.56 12.77 31.58
C SER A 190 3.77 13.42 30.92
N ARG A 191 4.56 12.65 30.16
CA ARG A 191 5.77 13.13 29.46
C ARG A 191 5.47 14.16 28.36
N LYS A 192 4.33 14.04 27.65
CA LYS A 192 3.90 15.02 26.64
C LYS A 192 3.45 16.36 27.26
N ARG A 193 2.91 16.35 28.48
CA ARG A 193 2.41 17.57 29.16
C ARG A 193 3.50 18.42 29.83
N THR A 194 4.68 17.86 30.07
CA THR A 194 5.73 18.52 30.87
C THR A 194 6.55 19.58 30.14
N ARG A 195 6.41 19.76 28.82
CA ARG A 195 7.33 20.63 28.05
C ARG A 195 6.89 22.09 27.87
N GLU A 196 5.60 22.41 27.95
CA GLU A 196 5.10 23.79 27.69
C GLU A 196 4.29 24.41 28.83
N TYR A 197 3.88 23.64 29.85
CA TYR A 197 3.12 24.14 30.99
C TYR A 197 3.78 23.75 32.32
N SER A 198 4.95 24.32 32.59
CA SER A 198 5.55 24.28 33.94
C SER A 198 4.95 25.37 34.85
N SER A 199 3.61 25.48 34.90
CA SER A 199 2.92 26.35 35.87
C SER A 199 1.57 25.79 36.36
N GLY A 200 1.35 24.47 36.29
CA GLY A 200 0.04 23.89 36.63
C GLY A 200 0.05 22.46 37.14
N GLY A 201 1.15 22.01 37.75
CA GLY A 201 1.32 20.65 38.29
C GLY A 201 0.57 20.36 39.59
N LEU A 202 -0.47 21.13 39.93
CA LEU A 202 -1.10 21.09 41.26
C LEU A 202 -1.94 19.82 41.54
N GLY A 203 -2.36 19.07 40.51
CA GLY A 203 -3.26 17.92 40.71
C GLY A 203 -2.61 16.54 40.84
N ALA A 204 -1.30 16.40 40.56
CA ALA A 204 -0.63 15.10 40.59
C ALA A 204 -0.08 14.76 41.98
N GLY A 205 0.47 15.75 42.70
CA GLY A 205 0.92 15.61 44.08
C GLY A 205 -0.23 15.34 45.05
N GLU A 206 -1.33 16.08 44.90
CA GLU A 206 -2.50 15.98 45.78
C GLU A 206 -3.15 14.59 45.77
N LYS A 207 -3.21 13.94 44.59
CA LYS A 207 -3.73 12.56 44.47
C LYS A 207 -2.80 11.52 45.10
N PHE A 208 -1.49 11.73 45.04
CA PHE A 208 -0.51 10.86 45.69
C PHE A 208 -0.53 11.02 47.21
N GLU A 209 -0.62 12.26 47.69
CA GLU A 209 -0.74 12.59 49.11
C GLU A 209 -2.02 12.01 49.70
N ARG A 210 -3.17 12.15 49.02
CA ARG A 210 -4.45 11.56 49.44
C ARG A 210 -4.40 10.03 49.48
N ARG A 211 -3.65 9.39 48.56
CA ARG A 211 -3.43 7.93 48.58
C ARG A 211 -2.51 7.52 49.73
N LYS A 212 -1.46 8.29 50.01
CA LYS A 212 -0.54 8.06 51.14
C LYS A 212 -1.27 8.19 52.48
N GLU A 213 -2.09 9.22 52.64
CA GLU A 213 -2.90 9.45 53.84
C GLU A 213 -3.88 8.29 54.08
N ASN A 214 -4.59 7.84 53.05
CA ASN A 214 -5.52 6.71 53.15
C ASN A 214 -4.81 5.39 53.50
N MET A 215 -3.62 5.15 52.95
CA MET A 215 -2.78 3.99 53.32
C MET A 215 -2.34 4.07 54.78
N GLN A 216 -1.90 5.24 55.25
CA GLN A 216 -1.52 5.44 56.65
C GLN A 216 -2.71 5.24 57.60
N LYS A 217 -3.90 5.75 57.24
CA LYS A 217 -5.13 5.51 58.02
C LYS A 217 -5.48 4.02 58.12
N LYS A 218 -5.35 3.27 57.02
CA LYS A 218 -5.57 1.80 57.04
C LYS A 218 -4.56 1.07 57.92
N ARG A 219 -3.27 1.45 57.86
CA ARG A 219 -2.21 0.87 58.70
C ARG A 219 -2.34 1.18 60.19
N ARG A 220 -3.06 2.25 60.56
CA ARG A 220 -3.33 2.61 61.96
C ARG A 220 -4.57 1.93 62.54
N LYS A 221 -5.37 1.25 61.70
CA LYS A 221 -6.66 0.66 62.08
C LYS A 221 -6.66 -0.88 62.00
N GLY A 222 -5.52 -1.49 61.69
CA GLY A 222 -5.24 -2.92 61.88
C GLY A 222 -4.12 -3.05 62.88
#